data_AF-A0A963KLI5-F1
#
_entry.id   AF-A0A963KLI5-F1
#
_cell.length_a   1.000
_cell.length_b   1.000
_cell.length_c   1.000
_cell.angle_alpha   90.00
_cell.angle_beta   90.00
_cell.angle_gamma   90.00
#
_symmetry.space_group_name_H-M   'P 1'
#
loop_
_entity.id
_entity.type
_entity.pdbx_description
1 polymer ?
#
loop_
_entity_poly.entity_id
_entity_poly.type
_entity_poly.pdbx_seq_one_letter_code
_entity_poly.pdbx_strand_id
1 'polypeptide(L)'
;TAGRLAIDEVLMAEIRDLHQVLKPVETLFVVDAMQGQDAVNVAAAFKQALPLTGIILTKTDGDSRGGAALSARHVTGAPIKFAGTSEKIDGLEVFDAQRHAGRILGMGDIVALVEQVSSGVDMQAAQKLAAKVKSGAGFDLNDFLGQIQQMKQMGGLSSLMDKLPAAMAAKAGQVDMNRAEKDIRRKEGIIHSMTPLERRKPDLIKATRKRRIALGAGVQVQEVNRMLKEFEQMQDMMKKMKGGGMMKMMKRLGGMKGMPKMPF
;
A
#
# COMPACT_ATOMS: atom_id res chain seq x y z
N THR A 1 25.64 18.73 4.75
CA THR A 1 26.69 19.53 4.07
C THR A 1 26.58 19.34 2.57
N ALA A 2 27.34 20.11 1.76
CA ALA A 2 27.40 19.89 0.31
C ALA A 2 27.97 18.51 -0.05
N GLY A 3 27.63 18.01 -1.24
CA GLY A 3 28.21 16.79 -1.80
C GLY A 3 29.69 17.00 -2.13
N ARG A 4 30.54 16.05 -1.74
CA ARG A 4 32.00 16.14 -1.91
C ARG A 4 32.51 14.86 -2.53
N LEU A 5 33.44 14.99 -3.48
CA LEU A 5 34.19 13.85 -3.97
C LEU A 5 35.19 13.44 -2.89
N ALA A 6 35.29 12.14 -2.62
CA ALA A 6 36.21 11.59 -1.61
C ALA A 6 37.69 11.89 -1.89
N ILE A 7 38.01 12.35 -3.10
CA ILE A 7 39.36 12.65 -3.60
C ILE A 7 39.72 14.13 -3.38
N ASP A 8 38.76 14.98 -2.99
CA ASP A 8 39.01 16.41 -2.78
C ASP A 8 39.52 16.68 -1.35
N GLU A 9 40.85 16.75 -1.21
CA GLU A 9 41.52 16.96 0.07
C GLU A 9 41.14 18.29 0.74
N VAL A 10 40.88 19.34 -0.05
CA VAL A 10 40.52 20.66 0.49
C VAL A 10 39.16 20.61 1.15
N LEU A 11 38.18 20.00 0.47
CA LEU A 11 36.82 19.83 1.00
C LEU A 11 36.77 18.86 2.18
N MET A 12 37.66 17.87 2.22
CA MET A 12 37.79 16.92 3.34
C MET A 12 38.45 17.55 4.58
N ALA A 13 39.38 18.50 4.39
CA ALA A 13 39.92 19.30 5.48
C ALA A 13 38.84 20.23 6.07
N GLU A 14 38.10 20.93 5.21
CA GLU A 14 37.02 21.84 5.62
C GLU A 14 35.98 21.14 6.52
N ILE A 15 35.52 19.94 6.14
CA ILE A 15 34.53 19.23 6.95
C ILE A 15 35.11 18.72 8.28
N ARG A 16 36.40 18.40 8.32
CA ARG A 16 37.08 18.01 9.55
C ARG A 16 37.12 19.18 10.53
N ASP A 17 37.47 20.37 10.04
CA ASP A 17 37.49 21.60 10.84
C ASP A 17 36.08 21.93 11.37
N LEU A 18 35.08 21.84 10.50
CA LEU A 18 33.69 22.06 10.87
C LEU A 18 33.20 21.06 11.93
N HIS A 19 33.59 19.79 11.81
CA HIS A 19 33.27 18.77 12.81
C HIS A 19 33.94 19.06 14.17
N GLN A 20 35.18 19.55 14.18
CA GLN A 20 35.87 19.91 15.43
C GLN A 20 35.20 21.09 16.14
N VAL A 21 34.71 22.07 15.38
CA VAL A 21 34.00 23.24 15.92
C VAL A 21 32.61 22.86 16.44
N LEU A 22 31.82 22.12 15.65
CA LEU A 22 30.43 21.82 15.99
C LEU A 22 30.27 20.68 17.00
N LYS A 23 31.24 19.77 17.10
CA LYS A 23 31.21 18.58 17.98
C LYS A 23 29.86 17.84 17.91
N PRO A 24 29.42 17.41 16.71
CA PRO A 24 28.12 16.78 16.55
C PRO A 24 28.04 15.46 17.33
N VAL A 25 26.86 15.18 17.88
CA VAL A 25 26.56 13.87 18.52
C VAL A 25 26.46 12.77 17.47
N GLU A 26 25.97 13.11 16.27
CA GLU A 26 25.74 12.18 15.17
C GLU A 26 26.34 12.72 13.87
N THR A 27 27.16 11.89 13.22
CA THR A 27 27.74 12.12 11.90
C THR A 27 27.33 10.97 11.00
N LEU A 28 26.31 11.22 10.17
CA LEU A 28 25.70 10.21 9.31
C LEU A 28 26.30 10.27 7.90
N PHE A 29 26.81 9.14 7.43
CA PHE A 29 27.30 8.98 6.07
C PHE A 29 26.17 8.52 5.16
N VAL A 30 25.89 9.28 4.09
CA VAL A 30 24.83 8.97 3.14
C VAL A 30 25.45 8.28 1.92
N VAL A 31 24.98 7.07 1.61
CA VAL A 31 25.50 6.27 0.50
C VAL A 31 24.36 5.81 -0.40
N ASP A 32 24.59 5.91 -1.71
CA ASP A 32 23.66 5.43 -2.72
C ASP A 32 23.76 3.90 -2.81
N ALA A 33 22.62 3.20 -2.69
CA ALA A 33 22.59 1.74 -2.78
C ALA A 33 23.05 1.22 -4.16
N MET A 34 22.99 2.06 -5.20
CA MET A 34 23.48 1.76 -6.53
C MET A 34 25.01 1.92 -6.67
N GLN A 35 25.67 2.64 -5.75
CA GLN A 35 27.13 2.74 -5.77
C GLN A 35 27.72 1.37 -5.42
N GLY A 36 28.27 0.67 -6.42
CA GLY A 36 28.85 -0.65 -6.25
C GLY A 36 30.17 -0.63 -5.46
N GLN A 37 31.25 -1.09 -6.07
CA GLN A 37 32.55 -1.18 -5.39
C GLN A 37 33.13 0.20 -5.03
N ASP A 38 32.77 1.26 -5.77
CA ASP A 38 33.27 2.62 -5.49
C ASP A 38 32.81 3.16 -4.13
N ALA A 39 31.69 2.64 -3.59
CA ALA A 39 31.23 2.99 -2.24
C ALA A 39 32.28 2.62 -1.17
N VAL A 40 33.09 1.58 -1.39
CA VAL A 40 34.15 1.13 -0.47
C VAL A 40 35.19 2.24 -0.28
N ASN A 41 35.70 2.79 -1.39
CA ASN A 41 36.78 3.77 -1.37
C ASN A 41 36.30 5.10 -0.77
N VAL A 42 35.09 5.52 -1.15
CA VAL A 42 34.47 6.74 -0.60
C VAL A 42 34.26 6.58 0.90
N ALA A 43 33.67 5.46 1.33
CA ALA A 43 33.41 5.21 2.74
C ALA A 43 34.71 5.15 3.58
N ALA A 44 35.78 4.59 3.04
CA ALA A 44 37.09 4.56 3.68
C ALA A 44 37.66 5.97 3.90
N ALA A 45 37.62 6.83 2.87
CA ALA A 45 38.10 8.21 2.96
C ALA A 45 37.30 9.02 4.00
N PHE A 46 35.96 8.90 3.98
CA PHE A 46 35.11 9.57 4.97
C PHE A 46 35.32 9.05 6.39
N LYS A 47 35.54 7.74 6.57
CA LYS A 47 35.84 7.17 7.87
C LYS A 47 37.17 7.66 8.45
N GLN A 48 38.18 7.86 7.60
CA GLN A 48 39.47 8.40 8.03
C GLN A 48 39.38 9.87 8.39
N ALA A 49 38.55 10.65 7.69
CA ALA A 49 38.45 12.08 7.94
C ALA A 49 37.51 12.44 9.09
N LEU A 50 36.45 11.66 9.32
CA LEU A 50 35.39 11.96 10.26
C LEU A 50 34.98 10.73 11.08
N PRO A 51 34.64 10.90 12.37
CA PRO A 51 34.10 9.83 13.18
C PRO A 51 32.63 9.58 12.81
N LEU A 52 32.41 8.66 11.86
CA LEU A 52 31.06 8.28 11.42
C LEU A 52 30.35 7.46 12.52
N THR A 53 29.13 7.87 12.87
CA THR A 53 28.28 7.24 13.90
C THR A 53 27.14 6.41 13.30
N GLY A 54 26.84 6.61 12.02
CA GLY A 54 25.81 5.85 11.32
C GLY A 54 25.84 6.05 9.81
N ILE A 55 25.11 5.19 9.11
CA ILE A 55 24.97 5.21 7.66
C ILE A 55 23.49 5.37 7.30
N ILE A 56 23.20 6.16 6.27
CA ILE A 56 21.91 6.21 5.60
C ILE A 56 22.10 5.64 4.20
N LEU A 57 21.34 4.59 3.86
CA LEU A 57 21.25 4.08 2.50
C LEU A 57 20.16 4.81 1.74
N THR A 58 20.39 5.19 0.50
CA THR A 58 19.36 5.80 -0.36
C THR A 58 19.14 4.99 -1.63
N LYS A 59 18.00 5.21 -2.31
CA LYS A 59 17.64 4.52 -3.56
C LYS A 59 17.54 3.00 -3.44
N THR A 60 17.07 2.54 -2.29
CA THR A 60 16.90 1.10 -2.00
C THR A 60 15.66 0.49 -2.66
N ASP A 61 14.86 1.31 -3.35
CA ASP A 61 13.74 0.95 -4.21
C ASP A 61 14.16 0.52 -5.63
N GLY A 62 15.41 0.80 -6.03
CA GLY A 62 15.96 0.29 -7.28
C GLY A 62 16.40 -1.17 -7.21
N ASP A 63 16.78 -1.74 -8.35
CA ASP A 63 17.29 -3.13 -8.52
C ASP A 63 18.70 -3.34 -7.93
N SER A 64 19.07 -2.54 -6.93
CA SER A 64 20.37 -2.61 -6.29
C SER A 64 20.42 -3.83 -5.36
N ARG A 65 21.36 -4.75 -5.63
CA ARG A 65 21.53 -5.99 -4.84
C ARG A 65 22.16 -5.77 -3.45
N GLY A 66 22.07 -4.56 -2.90
CA GLY A 66 22.54 -4.23 -1.56
C GLY A 66 24.06 -4.32 -1.31
N GLY A 67 24.88 -4.49 -2.35
CA GLY A 67 26.35 -4.58 -2.21
C GLY A 67 26.97 -3.35 -1.56
N ALA A 68 26.49 -2.15 -1.91
CA ALA A 68 26.90 -0.88 -1.32
C ALA A 68 26.75 -0.85 0.21
N ALA A 69 25.62 -1.38 0.70
CA ALA A 69 25.28 -1.43 2.12
C ALA A 69 26.28 -2.26 2.91
N LEU A 70 26.55 -3.47 2.41
CA LEU A 70 27.50 -4.39 3.04
C LEU A 70 28.91 -3.81 3.04
N SER A 71 29.33 -3.29 1.88
CA SER A 71 30.65 -2.66 1.69
C SER A 71 30.85 -1.47 2.61
N ALA A 72 29.91 -0.51 2.62
CA ALA A 72 30.01 0.69 3.46
C ALA A 72 30.04 0.34 4.95
N ARG A 73 29.20 -0.61 5.40
CA ARG A 73 29.20 -1.08 6.80
C ARG A 73 30.51 -1.77 7.16
N HIS A 74 31.03 -2.64 6.29
CA HIS A 74 32.25 -3.39 6.55
C HIS A 74 33.46 -2.46 6.68
N VAL A 75 33.58 -1.48 5.78
CA VAL A 75 34.69 -0.51 5.77
C VAL A 75 34.62 0.47 6.94
N THR A 76 33.44 1.04 7.21
CA THR A 76 33.31 2.11 8.21
C THR A 76 33.12 1.59 9.64
N GLY A 77 32.62 0.35 9.78
CA GLY A 77 32.15 -0.22 11.04
C GLY A 77 30.90 0.44 11.61
N ALA A 78 30.36 1.48 10.96
CA ALA A 78 29.20 2.21 11.45
C ALA A 78 27.88 1.46 11.14
N PRO A 79 26.89 1.49 12.05
CA PRO A 79 25.59 0.86 11.82
C PRO A 79 24.80 1.62 10.74
N ILE A 80 24.07 0.89 9.91
CA ILE A 80 23.09 1.48 9.00
C ILE A 80 21.82 1.77 9.82
N LYS A 81 21.40 3.04 9.87
CA LYS A 81 20.28 3.50 10.68
C LYS A 81 18.99 3.62 9.88
N PHE A 82 19.07 4.14 8.67
CA PHE A 82 17.91 4.40 7.81
C PHE A 82 18.14 3.95 6.36
N ALA A 83 17.04 3.63 5.69
CA ALA A 83 16.98 3.36 4.26
C ALA A 83 15.96 4.28 3.58
N GLY A 84 16.38 4.91 2.48
CA GLY A 84 15.53 5.66 1.57
C GLY A 84 14.97 4.73 0.51
N THR A 85 13.66 4.55 0.50
CA THR A 85 12.89 3.71 -0.45
C THR A 85 12.02 4.54 -1.40
N SER A 86 12.15 5.86 -1.39
CA SER A 86 11.42 6.73 -2.33
C SER A 86 12.12 8.07 -2.45
N GLU A 87 11.84 8.77 -3.54
CA GLU A 87 12.17 10.19 -3.73
C GLU A 87 11.29 11.12 -2.87
N LYS A 88 10.17 10.60 -2.33
CA LYS A 88 9.23 11.37 -1.53
C LYS A 88 9.66 11.46 -0.06
N ILE A 89 9.10 12.44 0.66
CA ILE A 89 9.41 12.72 2.08
C ILE A 89 9.02 11.55 3.00
N ASP A 90 8.00 10.77 2.63
CA ASP A 90 7.56 9.55 3.34
C ASP A 90 8.42 8.33 3.04
N GLY A 91 9.48 8.47 2.23
CA GLY A 91 10.35 7.39 1.78
C GLY A 91 11.52 7.04 2.69
N LEU A 92 11.60 7.55 3.92
CA LEU A 92 12.69 7.25 4.84
C LEU A 92 12.23 6.26 5.92
N GLU A 93 12.71 5.02 5.85
CA GLU A 93 12.40 3.95 6.81
C GLU A 93 13.60 3.61 7.72
N VAL A 94 13.31 3.06 8.90
CA VAL A 94 14.34 2.47 9.77
C VAL A 94 14.93 1.25 9.06
N PHE A 95 16.25 1.13 9.07
CA PHE A 95 16.92 0.03 8.41
C PHE A 95 16.68 -1.31 9.13
N ASP A 96 16.20 -2.30 8.37
CA ASP A 96 16.01 -3.67 8.82
C ASP A 96 16.86 -4.62 7.96
N ALA A 97 17.89 -5.21 8.56
CA ALA A 97 18.82 -6.09 7.86
C ALA A 97 18.15 -7.37 7.34
N GLN A 98 17.16 -7.91 8.05
CA GLN A 98 16.47 -9.13 7.68
C GLN A 98 15.55 -8.87 6.48
N ARG A 99 14.81 -7.75 6.49
CA ARG A 99 13.99 -7.32 5.35
C ARG A 99 14.85 -7.04 4.12
N HIS A 100 15.98 -6.37 4.29
CA HIS A 100 16.91 -6.10 3.17
C HIS A 100 17.51 -7.38 2.60
N ALA A 101 17.96 -8.32 3.43
CA ALA A 101 18.47 -9.60 2.97
C ALA A 101 17.38 -10.40 2.23
N GLY A 102 16.13 -10.37 2.71
CA GLY A 102 14.99 -10.97 2.02
C GLY A 102 14.80 -10.42 0.60
N ARG A 103 14.81 -9.09 0.44
CA ARG A 103 14.72 -8.44 -0.88
C ARG A 103 15.85 -8.89 -1.82
N ILE A 104 17.10 -8.91 -1.33
CA ILE A 104 18.27 -9.34 -2.13
C ILE A 104 18.17 -10.80 -2.58
N LEU A 105 17.69 -11.68 -1.70
CA LEU A 105 17.57 -13.12 -1.97
C LEU A 105 16.32 -13.48 -2.79
N GLY A 106 15.51 -12.49 -3.20
CA GLY A 106 14.24 -12.73 -3.92
C GLY A 106 13.16 -13.42 -3.07
N MET A 107 13.43 -13.69 -1.79
CA MET A 107 12.47 -14.24 -0.82
C MET A 107 11.62 -13.14 -0.17
N GLY A 108 12.00 -11.88 -0.35
CA GLY A 108 11.30 -10.70 0.15
C GLY A 108 9.92 -10.54 -0.46
N ASP A 109 9.72 -10.95 -1.71
CA ASP A 109 8.40 -10.89 -2.36
C ASP A 109 7.42 -11.92 -1.79
N ILE A 110 7.88 -13.10 -1.37
CA ILE A 110 6.98 -14.13 -0.80
C ILE A 110 6.62 -13.79 0.64
N VAL A 111 7.59 -13.31 1.44
CA VAL A 111 7.30 -12.87 2.81
C VAL A 111 6.48 -11.59 2.81
N ALA A 112 6.75 -10.63 1.92
CA ALA A 112 5.92 -9.43 1.75
C ALA A 112 4.54 -9.75 1.14
N LEU A 113 4.41 -10.76 0.26
CA LEU A 113 3.11 -11.26 -0.21
C LEU A 113 2.34 -11.93 0.93
N VAL A 114 3.01 -12.70 1.79
CA VAL A 114 2.36 -13.33 2.96
C VAL A 114 2.01 -12.29 4.01
N GLU A 115 2.87 -11.29 4.25
CA GLU A 115 2.60 -10.14 5.12
C GLU A 115 1.52 -9.23 4.53
N GLN A 116 1.47 -8.96 3.23
CA GLN A 116 0.40 -8.18 2.57
C GLN A 116 -0.93 -8.95 2.50
N VAL A 117 -0.89 -10.28 2.38
CA VAL A 117 -2.08 -11.14 2.46
C VAL A 117 -2.56 -11.26 3.90
N SER A 118 -1.66 -11.20 4.90
CA SER A 118 -2.04 -11.18 6.32
C SER A 118 -2.34 -9.78 6.87
N SER A 119 -1.85 -8.71 6.25
CA SER A 119 -2.12 -7.30 6.61
C SER A 119 -3.27 -6.69 5.81
N GLY A 120 -3.59 -7.24 4.63
CA GLY A 120 -4.72 -6.83 3.79
C GLY A 120 -6.07 -7.44 4.21
N VAL A 121 -6.04 -8.43 5.11
CA VAL A 121 -7.23 -8.90 5.80
C VAL A 121 -7.23 -8.26 7.18
N ASP A 122 -7.82 -7.07 7.25
CA ASP A 122 -8.15 -6.42 8.49
C ASP A 122 -9.05 -7.39 9.30
N MET A 123 -8.44 -8.13 10.21
CA MET A 123 -9.11 -9.09 11.10
C MET A 123 -10.28 -8.42 11.82
N GLN A 124 -10.20 -7.11 12.08
CA GLN A 124 -11.31 -6.35 12.64
C GLN A 124 -12.42 -6.10 11.61
N ALA A 125 -12.10 -5.79 10.36
CA ALA A 125 -13.10 -5.66 9.29
C ALA A 125 -13.80 -7.01 9.02
N ALA A 126 -13.05 -8.11 9.00
CA ALA A 126 -13.60 -9.46 8.85
C ALA A 126 -14.50 -9.84 10.03
N GLN A 127 -14.09 -9.55 11.26
CA GLN A 127 -14.91 -9.77 12.46
C GLN A 127 -16.14 -8.86 12.52
N LYS A 128 -16.01 -7.58 12.13
CA LYS A 128 -17.15 -6.64 12.03
C LYS A 128 -18.14 -7.09 10.96
N LEU A 129 -17.65 -7.53 9.80
CA LEU A 129 -18.49 -8.06 8.73
C LEU A 129 -19.20 -9.35 9.17
N ALA A 130 -18.50 -10.28 9.81
CA ALA A 130 -19.07 -11.50 10.37
C ALA A 130 -20.11 -11.22 11.48
N ALA A 131 -19.81 -10.29 12.39
CA ALA A 131 -20.74 -9.84 13.42
C ALA A 131 -21.98 -9.16 12.82
N LYS A 132 -21.82 -8.36 11.77
CA LYS A 132 -22.93 -7.70 11.06
C LYS A 132 -23.80 -8.70 10.32
N VAL A 133 -23.20 -9.67 9.63
CA VAL A 133 -23.91 -10.79 8.99
C VAL A 133 -24.71 -11.59 10.02
N LYS A 134 -24.09 -11.90 11.18
CA LYS A 134 -24.70 -12.62 12.31
C LYS A 134 -25.81 -11.83 13.01
N SER A 135 -25.69 -10.50 13.11
CA SER A 135 -26.66 -9.60 13.76
C SER A 135 -27.95 -9.39 12.95
N GLY A 136 -28.03 -9.88 11.72
CA GLY A 136 -29.19 -9.64 10.86
C GLY A 136 -29.20 -8.26 10.17
N ALA A 137 -28.36 -7.31 10.62
CA ALA A 137 -28.25 -5.99 10.02
C ALA A 137 -27.93 -6.08 8.51
N GLY A 138 -28.74 -5.40 7.70
CA GLY A 138 -28.59 -5.37 6.26
C GLY A 138 -27.30 -4.64 5.83
N PHE A 139 -26.83 -4.96 4.63
CA PHE A 139 -25.80 -4.18 3.95
C PHE A 139 -26.29 -2.76 3.74
N ASP A 140 -25.55 -1.77 4.25
CA ASP A 140 -25.88 -0.34 4.21
C ASP A 140 -24.79 0.49 3.49
N LEU A 141 -25.02 1.80 3.31
CA LEU A 141 -24.08 2.65 2.54
C LEU A 141 -22.75 2.89 3.27
N ASN A 142 -22.65 2.64 4.58
CA ASN A 142 -21.37 2.69 5.28
C ASN A 142 -20.52 1.48 4.95
N ASP A 143 -21.14 0.30 4.80
CA ASP A 143 -20.43 -0.90 4.34
C ASP A 143 -19.93 -0.71 2.90
N PHE A 144 -20.78 -0.12 2.06
CA PHE A 144 -20.42 0.20 0.69
C PHE A 144 -19.24 1.19 0.61
N LEU A 145 -19.25 2.22 1.47
CA LEU A 145 -18.13 3.15 1.60
C LEU A 145 -16.85 2.43 2.04
N GLY A 146 -16.95 1.55 3.04
CA GLY A 146 -15.82 0.76 3.53
C GLY A 146 -15.18 -0.10 2.43
N GLN A 147 -16.00 -0.77 1.61
CA GLN A 147 -15.51 -1.55 0.46
C GLN A 147 -14.78 -0.66 -0.58
N ILE A 148 -15.32 0.52 -0.88
CA ILE A 148 -14.68 1.48 -1.79
C ILE A 148 -13.31 1.92 -1.22
N GLN A 149 -13.23 2.19 0.07
CA GLN A 149 -12.00 2.62 0.72
C GLN A 149 -10.95 1.49 0.79
N GLN A 150 -11.39 0.25 1.03
CA GLN A 150 -10.50 -0.91 1.00
C GLN A 150 -9.89 -1.11 -0.39
N MET A 151 -10.67 -0.98 -1.46
CA MET A 151 -10.14 -1.04 -2.83
C MET A 151 -9.11 0.06 -3.12
N LYS A 152 -9.31 1.26 -2.57
CA LYS A 152 -8.36 2.37 -2.69
C LYS A 152 -7.05 2.09 -1.95
N GLN A 153 -7.13 1.50 -0.75
CA GLN A 153 -5.95 1.13 0.07
C GLN A 153 -5.11 0.02 -0.56
N MET A 154 -5.73 -0.91 -1.29
CA MET A 154 -5.02 -2.01 -1.95
C MET A 154 -4.23 -1.59 -3.22
N GLY A 155 -4.18 -0.29 -3.55
CA GLY A 155 -3.48 0.23 -4.73
C GLY A 155 -4.38 0.58 -5.93
N GLY A 156 -5.69 0.75 -5.69
CA GLY A 156 -6.64 1.17 -6.73
C GLY A 156 -6.91 0.09 -7.80
N LEU A 157 -7.61 0.48 -8.87
CA LEU A 157 -7.96 -0.45 -9.95
C LEU A 157 -6.73 -0.98 -10.71
N SER A 158 -5.64 -0.20 -10.75
CA SER A 158 -4.39 -0.60 -11.40
C SER A 158 -3.81 -1.87 -10.77
N SER A 159 -3.66 -1.87 -9.44
CA SER A 159 -3.13 -3.02 -8.69
C SER A 159 -3.99 -4.29 -8.80
N LEU A 160 -5.29 -4.13 -9.01
CA LEU A 160 -6.24 -5.23 -9.21
C LEU A 160 -6.10 -5.81 -10.63
N MET A 161 -5.78 -4.98 -11.61
CA MET A 161 -5.54 -5.40 -13.00
C MET A 161 -4.23 -6.16 -13.15
N ASP A 162 -3.18 -5.76 -12.45
CA ASP A 162 -1.89 -6.47 -12.40
C ASP A 162 -2.03 -7.88 -11.79
N LYS A 163 -3.08 -8.09 -10.99
CA LYS A 163 -3.42 -9.38 -10.35
C LYS A 163 -4.45 -10.21 -11.14
N LEU A 164 -5.00 -9.69 -12.23
CA LEU A 164 -5.97 -10.42 -13.06
C LEU A 164 -5.26 -11.36 -14.03
N PRO A 165 -5.71 -12.62 -14.20
CA PRO A 165 -5.17 -13.53 -15.20
C PRO A 165 -5.22 -12.92 -16.61
N ALA A 166 -4.15 -13.10 -17.40
CA ALA A 166 -3.96 -12.44 -18.70
C ALA A 166 -5.15 -12.58 -19.68
N ALA A 167 -5.91 -13.68 -19.59
CA ALA A 167 -7.11 -13.90 -20.40
C ALA A 167 -8.28 -12.94 -20.09
N MET A 168 -8.37 -12.41 -18.87
CA MET A 168 -9.37 -11.39 -18.48
C MET A 168 -8.89 -9.97 -18.72
N ALA A 169 -7.57 -9.72 -18.64
CA ALA A 169 -6.98 -8.40 -18.91
C ALA A 169 -7.29 -7.90 -20.34
N ALA A 170 -7.29 -8.81 -21.33
CA ALA A 170 -7.61 -8.49 -22.72
C ALA A 170 -9.05 -7.97 -22.94
N LYS A 171 -10.01 -8.35 -22.10
CA LYS A 171 -11.39 -7.81 -22.13
C LYS A 171 -11.54 -6.52 -21.33
N ALA A 172 -10.68 -6.28 -20.35
CA ALA A 172 -10.70 -5.10 -19.48
C ALA A 172 -9.93 -3.90 -20.07
N GLY A 173 -9.06 -4.11 -21.07
CA GLY A 173 -8.25 -3.06 -21.71
C GLY A 173 -9.03 -1.93 -22.42
N GLN A 174 -10.36 -1.98 -22.47
CA GLN A 174 -11.21 -0.89 -22.95
C GLN A 174 -11.68 0.08 -21.84
N VAL A 175 -11.39 -0.22 -20.58
CA VAL A 175 -11.77 0.63 -19.44
C VAL A 175 -10.65 1.63 -19.19
N ASP A 176 -10.95 2.91 -19.38
CA ASP A 176 -10.05 4.01 -19.00
C ASP A 176 -9.92 4.03 -17.46
N MET A 177 -8.80 3.49 -16.98
CA MET A 177 -8.53 3.29 -15.55
C MET A 177 -8.48 4.61 -14.79
N ASN A 178 -7.99 5.69 -15.42
CA ASN A 178 -7.96 7.02 -14.83
C ASN A 178 -9.37 7.58 -14.63
N ARG A 179 -10.30 7.29 -15.55
CA ARG A 179 -11.72 7.63 -15.37
C ARG A 179 -12.35 6.81 -14.26
N ALA A 180 -12.06 5.52 -14.17
CA ALA A 180 -12.60 4.65 -13.13
C ALA A 180 -12.16 5.09 -11.71
N GLU A 181 -10.91 5.53 -11.54
CA GLU A 181 -10.44 6.08 -10.27
C GLU A 181 -11.14 7.39 -9.89
N LYS A 182 -11.33 8.30 -10.87
CA LYS A 182 -12.09 9.54 -10.66
C LYS A 182 -13.54 9.25 -10.27
N ASP A 183 -14.16 8.27 -10.90
CA ASP A 183 -15.52 7.83 -10.58
C ASP A 183 -15.62 7.27 -9.16
N ILE A 184 -14.61 6.49 -8.72
CA ILE A 184 -14.54 6.00 -7.33
C ILE A 184 -14.48 7.15 -6.34
N ARG A 185 -13.60 8.15 -6.58
CA ARG A 185 -13.51 9.32 -5.71
C ARG A 185 -14.81 10.13 -5.67
N ARG A 186 -15.51 10.24 -6.81
CA ARG A 186 -16.84 10.88 -6.86
C ARG A 186 -17.88 10.13 -6.04
N LYS A 187 -17.91 8.80 -6.13
CA LYS A 187 -18.81 7.96 -5.30
C LYS A 187 -18.54 8.17 -3.80
N GLU A 188 -17.26 8.25 -3.42
CA GLU A 188 -16.85 8.55 -2.04
C GLU A 188 -17.42 9.92 -1.59
N GLY A 189 -17.25 10.96 -2.41
CA GLY A 189 -17.78 12.31 -2.14
C GLY A 189 -19.31 12.35 -2.03
N ILE A 190 -20.03 11.58 -2.85
CA ILE A 190 -21.50 11.44 -2.77
C ILE A 190 -21.92 10.85 -1.43
N ILE A 191 -21.27 9.79 -0.96
CA ILE A 191 -21.62 9.15 0.33
C ILE A 191 -21.27 10.07 1.51
N HIS A 192 -20.13 10.77 1.45
CA HIS A 192 -19.73 11.74 2.48
C HIS A 192 -20.72 12.90 2.62
N SER A 193 -21.40 13.27 1.54
CA SER A 193 -22.45 14.31 1.53
C SER A 193 -23.79 13.86 2.16
N MET A 194 -23.91 12.59 2.58
CA MET A 194 -25.08 12.06 3.26
C MET A 194 -24.95 12.15 4.78
N THR A 195 -26.10 12.24 5.46
CA THR A 195 -26.19 12.12 6.92
C THR A 195 -26.06 10.66 7.37
N PRO A 196 -25.68 10.39 8.64
CA PRO A 196 -25.59 9.03 9.17
C PRO A 196 -26.89 8.22 9.05
N LEU A 197 -28.05 8.89 9.18
CA LEU A 197 -29.36 8.26 9.04
C LEU A 197 -29.62 7.81 7.60
N GLU A 198 -29.30 8.65 6.62
CA GLU A 198 -29.44 8.32 5.20
C GLU A 198 -28.52 7.18 4.77
N ARG A 199 -27.30 7.11 5.35
CA ARG A 199 -26.38 6.01 5.07
C ARG A 199 -26.88 4.66 5.60
N ARG A 200 -27.49 4.67 6.79
CA ARG A 200 -28.09 3.47 7.41
C ARG A 200 -29.41 3.06 6.77
N LYS A 201 -30.18 4.02 6.25
CA LYS A 201 -31.49 3.81 5.62
C LYS A 201 -31.55 4.51 4.25
N PRO A 202 -31.00 3.89 3.19
CA PRO A 202 -30.94 4.46 1.85
C PRO A 202 -32.33 4.76 1.25
N ASP A 203 -33.37 4.04 1.68
CA ASP A 203 -34.77 4.23 1.25
C ASP A 203 -35.31 5.66 1.54
N LEU A 204 -34.69 6.37 2.49
CA LEU A 204 -35.06 7.74 2.82
C LEU A 204 -34.63 8.73 1.72
N ILE A 205 -33.68 8.36 0.86
CA ILE A 205 -33.05 9.23 -0.14
C ILE A 205 -33.98 9.44 -1.35
N LYS A 206 -34.99 10.31 -1.17
CA LYS A 206 -35.91 10.77 -2.22
C LYS A 206 -35.38 11.99 -2.96
N ALA A 207 -36.15 12.53 -3.91
CA ALA A 207 -35.74 13.61 -4.82
C ALA A 207 -35.10 14.84 -4.13
N THR A 208 -35.68 15.33 -3.03
CA THR A 208 -35.15 16.51 -2.29
C THR A 208 -33.77 16.24 -1.70
N ARG A 209 -33.58 15.06 -1.08
CA ARG A 209 -32.29 14.64 -0.51
C ARG A 209 -31.26 14.39 -1.59
N LYS A 210 -31.65 13.78 -2.72
CA LYS A 210 -30.77 13.59 -3.89
C LYS A 210 -30.22 14.92 -4.42
N ARG A 211 -31.05 15.96 -4.50
CA ARG A 211 -30.60 17.31 -4.90
C ARG A 211 -29.59 17.90 -3.91
N ARG A 212 -29.86 17.83 -2.61
CA ARG A 212 -28.93 18.30 -1.58
C ARG A 212 -27.59 17.54 -1.62
N ILE A 213 -27.63 16.22 -1.74
CA ILE A 213 -26.43 15.37 -1.81
C ILE A 213 -25.61 15.71 -3.06
N ALA A 214 -26.27 15.88 -4.21
CA ALA A 214 -25.63 16.26 -5.46
C ALA A 214 -24.91 17.61 -5.36
N LEU A 215 -25.56 18.62 -4.76
CA LEU A 215 -24.97 19.92 -4.50
C LEU A 215 -23.77 19.83 -3.54
N GLY A 216 -23.90 19.08 -2.44
CA GLY A 216 -22.82 18.90 -1.46
C GLY A 216 -21.60 18.17 -2.01
N ALA A 217 -21.80 17.26 -2.96
CA ALA A 217 -20.73 16.51 -3.61
C ALA A 217 -20.20 17.16 -4.89
N GLY A 218 -20.80 18.25 -5.37
CA GLY A 218 -20.42 18.92 -6.62
C GLY A 218 -20.69 18.08 -7.88
N VAL A 219 -21.73 17.24 -7.86
CA VAL A 219 -22.09 16.30 -8.95
C VAL A 219 -23.52 16.53 -9.44
N GLN A 220 -23.88 15.91 -10.56
CA GLN A 220 -25.26 15.91 -11.02
C GLN A 220 -26.14 14.90 -10.25
N VAL A 221 -27.44 15.17 -10.16
CA VAL A 221 -28.42 14.24 -9.53
C VAL A 221 -28.42 12.86 -10.20
N GLN A 222 -28.09 12.80 -11.49
CA GLN A 222 -27.96 11.55 -12.24
C GLN A 222 -26.83 10.66 -11.70
N GLU A 223 -25.70 11.26 -11.29
CA GLU A 223 -24.57 10.53 -10.70
C GLU A 223 -24.97 9.91 -9.34
N VAL A 224 -25.73 10.65 -8.54
CA VAL A 224 -26.30 10.13 -7.28
C VAL A 224 -27.24 8.95 -7.53
N ASN A 225 -28.11 9.04 -8.55
CA ASN A 225 -29.01 7.94 -8.92
C ASN A 225 -28.25 6.69 -9.38
N ARG A 226 -27.22 6.88 -10.20
CA ARG A 226 -26.38 5.78 -10.69
C ARG A 226 -25.71 5.05 -9.53
N MET A 227 -25.11 5.80 -8.60
CA MET A 227 -24.47 5.21 -7.42
C MET A 227 -25.47 4.44 -6.55
N LEU A 228 -26.65 5.02 -6.28
CA LEU A 228 -27.69 4.33 -5.50
C LEU A 228 -28.15 3.03 -6.17
N LYS A 229 -28.24 3.00 -7.50
CA LYS A 229 -28.58 1.79 -8.25
C LYS A 229 -27.49 0.71 -8.14
N GLU A 230 -26.21 1.10 -8.21
CA GLU A 230 -25.09 0.17 -8.00
C GLU A 230 -25.09 -0.40 -6.57
N PHE A 231 -25.42 0.44 -5.57
CA PHE A 231 -25.61 0.00 -4.20
C PHE A 231 -26.77 -1.00 -4.06
N GLU A 232 -27.93 -0.72 -4.66
CA GLU A 232 -29.08 -1.65 -4.65
C GLU A 232 -28.74 -3.01 -5.27
N GLN A 233 -28.03 -3.01 -6.41
CA GLN A 233 -27.58 -4.25 -7.06
C GLN A 233 -26.69 -5.10 -6.15
N MET A 234 -25.76 -4.46 -5.45
CA MET A 234 -24.88 -5.15 -4.52
C MET A 234 -25.62 -5.60 -3.26
N GLN A 235 -26.55 -4.79 -2.76
CA GLN A 235 -27.41 -5.16 -1.65
C GLN A 235 -28.24 -6.41 -1.99
N ASP A 236 -28.78 -6.50 -3.20
CA ASP A 236 -29.52 -7.67 -3.69
C ASP A 236 -28.63 -8.91 -3.87
N MET A 237 -27.40 -8.72 -4.33
CA MET A 237 -26.41 -9.80 -4.38
C MET A 237 -26.08 -10.33 -2.98
N MET A 238 -25.85 -9.44 -2.02
CA MET A 238 -25.56 -9.79 -0.62
C MET A 238 -26.75 -10.50 0.04
N LYS A 239 -27.99 -10.07 -0.24
CA LYS A 239 -29.22 -10.78 0.19
C LYS A 239 -29.26 -12.20 -0.39
N LYS A 240 -28.94 -12.39 -1.68
CA LYS A 240 -28.90 -13.71 -2.33
C LYS A 240 -27.80 -14.62 -1.75
N MET A 241 -26.65 -14.07 -1.37
CA MET A 241 -25.59 -14.83 -0.68
C MET A 241 -26.00 -15.23 0.74
N LYS A 242 -26.59 -14.32 1.51
CA LYS A 242 -27.08 -14.59 2.89
C LYS A 242 -28.23 -15.60 2.92
N GLY A 243 -29.03 -15.66 1.86
CA GLY A 243 -30.15 -16.61 1.69
C GLY A 243 -29.79 -18.05 1.33
N GLY A 244 -28.53 -18.48 1.46
CA GLY A 244 -28.10 -19.85 1.16
C GLY A 244 -28.07 -20.19 -0.34
N GLY A 245 -28.13 -19.18 -1.23
CA GLY A 245 -28.06 -19.36 -2.68
C GLY A 245 -26.75 -20.01 -3.14
N MET A 246 -25.64 -19.69 -2.47
CA MET A 246 -24.34 -20.32 -2.71
C MET A 246 -24.34 -21.79 -2.30
N MET A 247 -25.02 -22.15 -1.20
CA MET A 247 -25.14 -23.54 -0.74
C MET A 247 -26.07 -24.36 -1.65
N LYS A 248 -27.15 -23.77 -2.18
CA LYS A 248 -28.00 -24.40 -3.22
C LYS A 248 -27.28 -24.55 -4.56
N MET A 249 -26.44 -23.59 -4.95
CA MET A 249 -25.66 -23.65 -6.19
C MET A 249 -24.51 -24.65 -6.07
N MET A 250 -23.85 -24.73 -4.91
CA MET A 250 -22.83 -25.74 -4.60
C MET A 250 -23.45 -27.14 -4.47
N LYS A 251 -24.72 -27.26 -4.04
CA LYS A 251 -25.48 -28.52 -4.05
C LYS A 251 -25.95 -28.93 -5.46
N ARG A 252 -26.16 -27.98 -6.38
CA ARG A 252 -26.46 -28.24 -7.80
C ARG A 252 -25.21 -28.52 -8.64
N LEU A 253 -24.05 -27.93 -8.31
CA LEU A 253 -22.76 -28.21 -8.96
C LEU A 253 -21.99 -29.37 -8.29
N GLY A 254 -22.28 -29.70 -7.03
CA GLY A 254 -21.64 -30.78 -6.25
C GLY A 254 -22.29 -32.14 -6.42
N GLY A 255 -23.05 -32.36 -7.50
CA GLY A 255 -23.59 -33.67 -7.88
C GLY A 255 -22.59 -34.61 -8.57
N MET A 256 -21.32 -34.23 -8.72
CA MET A 256 -20.28 -35.08 -9.30
C MET A 256 -19.25 -35.51 -8.25
N LYS A 257 -19.57 -36.65 -7.63
CA LYS A 257 -18.69 -37.82 -7.44
C LYS A 257 -17.18 -37.53 -7.35
N GLY A 258 -16.62 -37.60 -6.14
CA GLY A 258 -15.22 -37.94 -5.94
C GLY A 258 -14.42 -37.00 -5.05
N MET A 259 -14.56 -37.14 -3.73
CA MET A 259 -13.41 -36.96 -2.83
C MET A 259 -13.34 -38.16 -1.87
N PRO A 260 -12.20 -38.86 -1.77
CA PRO A 260 -12.03 -39.97 -0.84
C PRO A 260 -12.08 -39.46 0.61
N LYS A 261 -12.76 -40.22 1.47
CA LYS A 261 -12.68 -40.05 2.92
C LYS A 261 -11.22 -40.24 3.37
N MET A 262 -10.63 -39.24 4.00
CA MET A 262 -9.44 -39.47 4.81
C MET A 262 -9.89 -40.00 6.19
N PRO A 263 -9.31 -41.10 6.68
CA PRO A 263 -9.43 -41.47 8.09
C PRO A 263 -8.53 -40.56 8.94
N PHE A 264 -8.86 -40.51 10.23
CA PHE A 264 -8.26 -39.73 11.33
C PHE A 264 -6.83 -39.23 11.17
#